data_AF-A0A7S3U7I2-F1
#
_entry.id   AF-A0A7S3U7I2-F1
#
_cell.length_a   1.000
_cell.length_b   1.000
_cell.length_c   1.000
_cell.angle_alpha   90.00
_cell.angle_beta   90.00
_cell.angle_gamma   90.00
#
_symmetry.space_group_name_H-M   'P 1'
#
loop_
_entity.id
_entity.type
_entity.pdbx_description
1 polymer ?
#
loop_
_entity_poly.entity_id
_entity_poly.type
_entity_poly.pdbx_seq_one_letter_code
_entity_poly.pdbx_strand_id
1 'polypeptide(L)'
;ELYKRWGNDLLPGTCHGKLFGMSGQSFGAFAIKGILLELEGDSQDYFGKGLCGGMLAVYPPKVCMDAGFVAEQNIIIGNTALYGATGGAVFVNGIAAERFGVRNSGAWAVVEGVGDHCCEYMTGGRVCVLGPVGDNFGAGMSGGVAWVWDPTGDFAKRTMPSPVEMTCLDPAKPHPVYSNDLDDLRVLLETHREYTGSAVATRILEGWPKRASEFTRVFPTDYMNAVKQGSALGSLAQYLPSKDLKHVRPKGPQVALPPAVPSSTAVDIEEIGALLTKGSRPQKLEDAGVVAKSNRGFIELDRAELPKRKVEERVGDFREILEQKDEVQIQTQASRCMDCGTPFCHQSVTDKSGCPLGNLIPEWNDLVRKGQWHEAFKRLLKTNNFPEFTGRVCPAPCEGSCTLGIIDDPVSIKSIELSIIDKAYEMGWMKPQPPPFRTQYKIAIIGSGPAGLAAADQLNKMGHSVSVFERADRVGGLMMYGVPNMKADKMDVVQRRVDIMKKEGIKFLTGTAGHVGGASDDGL
;
A
#
# COMPACT_ATOMS: atom_id res chain seq x y z
N GLU A 1 16.60 9.73 9.36
CA GLU A 1 17.56 10.71 9.93
C GLU A 1 17.45 10.90 11.44
N LEU A 2 16.30 11.25 12.03
CA LEU A 2 16.18 11.46 13.48
C LEU A 2 16.72 10.28 14.31
N TYR A 3 16.30 9.05 13.98
CA TYR A 3 16.80 7.84 14.64
C TYR A 3 18.34 7.68 14.57
N LYS A 4 18.97 8.01 13.43
CA LYS A 4 20.42 7.86 13.28
C LYS A 4 21.20 8.80 14.21
N ARG A 5 20.62 9.96 14.55
CA ARG A 5 21.26 10.99 15.36
C ARG A 5 20.94 10.87 16.85
N TRP A 6 19.71 10.47 17.19
CA TRP A 6 19.21 10.49 18.57
C TRP A 6 18.68 9.14 19.07
N GLY A 7 18.73 8.09 18.25
CA GLY A 7 18.19 6.79 18.61
C GLY A 7 16.72 6.88 19.04
N ASN A 8 16.42 6.35 20.24
CA ASN A 8 15.09 6.38 20.86
C ASN A 8 14.98 7.41 21.99
N ASP A 9 15.97 8.28 22.15
CA ASP A 9 16.09 9.17 23.33
C ASP A 9 15.29 10.47 23.19
N LEU A 10 14.65 10.69 22.04
CA LEU A 10 13.82 11.87 21.81
C LEU A 10 12.59 11.87 22.71
N LEU A 11 12.32 13.02 23.33
CA LEU A 11 11.07 13.26 24.04
C LEU A 11 9.92 13.33 23.04
N PRO A 12 8.72 12.80 23.35
CA PRO A 12 7.59 12.85 22.44
C PRO A 12 7.26 14.26 21.95
N GLY A 13 6.93 14.38 20.66
CA GLY A 13 6.59 15.65 20.00
C GLY A 13 7.71 16.68 19.85
N THR A 14 8.98 16.31 20.12
CA THR A 14 10.16 17.16 19.87
C THR A 14 10.12 17.77 18.46
N CYS A 15 9.78 16.96 17.45
CA CYS A 15 9.57 17.40 16.08
C CYS A 15 8.08 17.35 15.77
N HIS A 16 7.48 18.52 15.52
CA HIS A 16 6.08 18.63 15.13
C HIS A 16 5.96 19.11 13.69
N GLY A 17 5.30 18.32 12.84
CA GLY A 17 4.87 18.71 11.51
C GLY A 17 3.35 18.77 11.41
N LYS A 18 2.80 19.94 11.06
CA LYS A 18 1.38 20.10 10.71
C LYS A 18 1.27 20.26 9.20
N LEU A 19 0.56 19.34 8.57
CA LEU A 19 0.39 19.21 7.12
C LEU A 19 -1.07 19.41 6.74
N PHE A 20 -1.29 19.82 5.48
CA PHE A 20 -2.62 20.11 4.94
C PHE A 20 -2.77 19.43 3.57
N GLY A 21 -3.95 18.86 3.31
CA GLY A 21 -4.27 18.20 2.03
C GLY A 21 -4.26 16.67 2.11
N MET A 22 -4.11 16.01 0.96
CA MET A 22 -4.12 14.54 0.88
C MET A 22 -2.72 13.97 0.94
N SER A 23 -2.46 13.04 1.86
CA SER A 23 -1.22 12.27 1.85
C SER A 23 -1.32 11.05 0.96
N GLY A 24 -0.22 10.74 0.27
CA GLY A 24 -0.05 9.47 -0.42
C GLY A 24 0.03 8.28 0.54
N GLN A 25 0.50 7.17 -0.01
CA GLN A 25 0.67 5.91 0.70
C GLN A 25 1.70 6.04 1.83
N SER A 26 1.53 5.29 2.92
CA SER A 26 2.53 5.16 4.01
C SER A 26 2.83 6.46 4.79
N PHE A 27 1.85 7.34 4.97
CA PHE A 27 2.02 8.53 5.82
C PHE A 27 2.42 8.13 7.24
N GLY A 28 3.48 8.76 7.77
CA GLY A 28 3.98 8.47 9.13
C GLY A 28 4.59 7.08 9.33
N ALA A 29 4.93 6.37 8.25
CA ALA A 29 5.55 5.05 8.36
C ALA A 29 6.87 5.09 9.14
N PHE A 30 7.04 4.15 10.07
CA PHE A 30 8.21 4.03 10.95
C PHE A 30 8.52 5.29 11.76
N ALA A 31 7.54 6.18 11.99
CA ALA A 31 7.76 7.37 12.79
C ALA A 31 8.17 6.96 14.22
N ILE A 32 9.35 7.42 14.62
CA ILE A 32 9.95 7.12 15.92
C ILE A 32 9.42 8.05 17.01
N LYS A 33 9.66 7.67 18.26
CA LYS A 33 9.44 8.55 19.41
C LYS A 33 10.06 9.92 19.18
N GLY A 34 9.29 10.96 19.49
CA GLY A 34 9.65 12.36 19.30
C GLY A 34 9.09 13.02 18.04
N ILE A 35 8.56 12.24 17.10
CA ILE A 35 7.81 12.76 15.95
C ILE A 35 6.33 12.92 16.33
N LEU A 36 5.76 14.09 16.08
CA LEU A 36 4.32 14.37 16.05
C LEU A 36 3.96 14.86 14.65
N LEU A 37 3.07 14.16 13.95
CA LEU A 37 2.54 14.60 12.66
C LEU A 37 1.02 14.79 12.74
N GLU A 38 0.57 16.00 12.42
CA GLU A 38 -0.85 16.31 12.24
C GLU A 38 -1.13 16.46 10.74
N LEU A 39 -2.19 15.83 10.24
CA LEU A 39 -2.67 15.95 8.87
C LEU A 39 -4.11 16.46 8.87
N GLU A 40 -4.29 17.71 8.45
CA GLU A 40 -5.61 18.29 8.17
C GLU A 40 -6.00 17.97 6.72
N GLY A 41 -6.77 16.91 6.52
CA GLY A 41 -7.05 16.31 5.22
C GLY A 41 -7.36 14.82 5.32
N ASP A 42 -6.87 14.02 4.37
CA ASP A 42 -7.06 12.57 4.29
C ASP A 42 -5.77 11.83 3.87
N SER A 43 -5.75 10.51 4.04
CA SER A 43 -4.60 9.67 3.68
C SER A 43 -5.01 8.42 2.91
N GLN A 44 -4.13 7.98 2.01
CA GLN A 44 -4.21 6.67 1.36
C GLN A 44 -3.77 5.53 2.31
N ASP A 45 -3.58 4.31 1.78
CA ASP A 45 -3.27 3.11 2.56
C ASP A 45 -1.95 3.20 3.35
N TYR A 46 -1.80 2.30 4.31
CA TYR A 46 -0.61 2.13 5.15
C TYR A 46 -0.29 3.32 6.08
N PHE A 47 -1.31 4.11 6.45
CA PHE A 47 -1.16 5.15 7.46
C PHE A 47 -0.56 4.58 8.76
N GLY A 48 0.56 5.15 9.22
CA GLY A 48 1.27 4.68 10.41
C GLY A 48 1.85 3.26 10.30
N LYS A 49 2.16 2.77 9.09
CA LYS A 49 2.80 1.45 8.90
C LYS A 49 4.08 1.32 9.73
N GLY A 50 4.17 0.25 10.52
CA GLY A 50 5.33 -0.02 11.36
C GLY A 50 5.68 1.10 12.33
N LEU A 51 4.69 1.78 12.92
CA LEU A 51 4.92 2.88 13.87
C LEU A 51 5.84 2.47 15.03
N CYS A 52 6.78 3.35 15.39
CA CYS A 52 7.92 3.10 16.31
C CYS A 52 8.02 4.14 17.45
N GLY A 53 6.89 4.62 17.96
CA GLY A 53 6.79 5.52 19.11
C GLY A 53 6.36 6.94 18.76
N GLY A 54 6.24 7.26 17.47
CA GLY A 54 5.71 8.53 17.01
C GLY A 54 4.21 8.71 17.29
N MET A 55 3.74 9.94 17.15
CA MET A 55 2.34 10.30 17.29
C MET A 55 1.81 10.85 15.97
N LEU A 56 0.67 10.33 15.50
CA LEU A 56 0.00 10.76 14.28
C LEU A 56 -1.44 11.17 14.58
N ALA A 57 -1.89 12.27 14.01
CA ALA A 57 -3.29 12.69 14.04
C ALA A 57 -3.74 13.03 12.62
N VAL A 58 -4.93 12.59 12.22
CA VAL A 58 -5.55 12.94 10.94
C VAL A 58 -7.01 13.29 11.16
N TYR A 59 -7.43 14.40 10.56
CA TYR A 59 -8.77 14.96 10.72
C TYR A 59 -9.17 15.79 9.50
N PRO A 60 -10.47 15.88 9.16
CA PRO A 60 -10.91 16.63 7.99
C PRO A 60 -10.59 18.12 8.12
N PRO A 61 -10.43 18.85 7.00
CA PRO A 61 -10.28 20.29 7.03
C PRO A 61 -11.45 20.97 7.74
N LYS A 62 -11.15 21.96 8.59
CA LYS A 62 -12.20 22.66 9.35
C LYS A 62 -13.28 23.27 8.45
N VAL A 63 -12.87 23.81 7.31
CA VAL A 63 -13.77 24.39 6.30
C VAL A 63 -14.78 23.35 5.78
N CYS A 64 -14.36 22.09 5.62
CA CYS A 64 -15.25 21.01 5.21
C CYS A 64 -16.25 20.67 6.32
N MET A 65 -15.78 20.59 7.57
CA MET A 65 -16.65 20.32 8.73
C MET A 65 -17.68 21.43 8.94
N ASP A 66 -17.27 22.70 8.83
CA ASP A 66 -18.17 23.87 8.92
C ASP A 66 -19.19 23.89 7.75
N ALA A 67 -18.84 23.30 6.60
CA ALA A 67 -19.73 23.12 5.45
C ALA A 67 -20.65 21.89 5.55
N GLY A 68 -20.64 21.16 6.68
CA GLY A 68 -21.52 20.02 6.94
C GLY A 68 -20.92 18.65 6.64
N PHE A 69 -19.61 18.55 6.41
CA PHE A 69 -18.93 17.25 6.31
C PHE A 69 -18.94 16.54 7.67
N VAL A 70 -19.48 15.31 7.71
CA VAL A 70 -19.59 14.50 8.93
C VAL A 70 -18.48 13.45 8.93
N ALA A 71 -17.47 13.64 9.77
CA ALA A 71 -16.25 12.83 9.77
C ALA A 71 -16.53 11.34 10.02
N GLU A 72 -17.39 11.04 11.00
CA GLU A 72 -17.74 9.68 11.42
C GLU A 72 -18.54 8.88 10.37
N GLN A 73 -18.91 9.50 9.25
CA GLN A 73 -19.62 8.85 8.13
C GLN A 73 -18.75 8.67 6.89
N ASN A 74 -17.49 9.11 6.92
CA ASN A 74 -16.62 9.18 5.75
C ASN A 74 -15.26 8.52 6.00
N ILE A 75 -14.75 7.87 4.96
CA ILE A 75 -13.41 7.27 4.99
C ILE A 75 -12.36 8.40 4.90
N ILE A 76 -11.46 8.44 5.87
CA ILE A 76 -10.37 9.43 5.93
C ILE A 76 -8.98 8.79 5.81
N ILE A 77 -8.86 7.49 6.11
CA ILE A 77 -7.64 6.73 5.86
C ILE A 77 -7.91 5.42 5.13
N GLY A 78 -6.98 5.03 4.26
CA GLY A 78 -7.03 3.79 3.49
C GLY A 78 -6.77 2.51 4.31
N ASN A 79 -6.48 1.44 3.59
CA ASN A 79 -6.37 0.08 4.14
C ASN A 79 -5.07 -0.13 4.93
N THR A 80 -5.07 -1.18 5.77
CA THR A 80 -3.84 -1.72 6.39
C THR A 80 -3.06 -0.67 7.20
N ALA A 81 -3.79 0.29 7.77
CA ALA A 81 -3.21 1.26 8.70
C ALA A 81 -2.69 0.55 9.95
N LEU A 82 -1.59 1.07 10.50
CA LEU A 82 -0.88 0.50 11.66
C LEU A 82 -0.31 -0.91 11.46
N TYR A 83 -0.10 -1.32 10.20
CA TYR A 83 0.44 -2.64 9.92
C TYR A 83 1.74 -2.93 10.69
N GLY A 84 1.69 -3.92 11.57
CA GLY A 84 2.84 -4.41 12.32
C GLY A 84 3.37 -3.47 13.42
N ALA A 85 2.62 -2.47 13.85
CA ALA A 85 3.15 -1.40 14.70
C ALA A 85 3.68 -1.88 16.07
N THR A 86 4.82 -1.36 16.55
CA THR A 86 5.44 -1.74 17.85
C THR A 86 5.66 -0.52 18.76
N GLY A 87 4.72 0.42 18.72
CA GLY A 87 4.58 1.52 19.69
C GLY A 87 4.28 2.87 19.03
N GLY A 88 3.63 3.78 19.75
CA GLY A 88 3.20 5.09 19.24
C GLY A 88 1.72 5.33 19.49
N ALA A 89 1.23 6.50 19.08
CA ALA A 89 -0.17 6.91 19.26
C ALA A 89 -0.77 7.43 17.94
N VAL A 90 -1.99 7.00 17.62
CA VAL A 90 -2.70 7.38 16.38
C VAL A 90 -4.12 7.83 16.69
N PHE A 91 -4.52 8.96 16.13
CA PHE A 91 -5.84 9.56 16.32
C PHE A 91 -6.46 9.89 14.96
N VAL A 92 -7.59 9.26 14.64
CA VAL A 92 -8.23 9.32 13.32
C VAL A 92 -9.67 9.81 13.48
N ASN A 93 -9.94 11.05 13.09
CA ASN A 93 -11.30 11.60 13.08
C ASN A 93 -11.97 11.25 11.76
N GLY A 94 -12.53 10.05 11.70
CA GLY A 94 -13.22 9.47 10.55
C GLY A 94 -13.07 7.95 10.47
N ILE A 95 -13.52 7.37 9.36
CA ILE A 95 -13.52 5.93 9.12
C ILE A 95 -12.18 5.50 8.51
N ALA A 96 -11.61 4.40 9.00
CA ALA A 96 -10.56 3.68 8.31
C ALA A 96 -11.14 2.58 7.41
N ALA A 97 -10.50 2.31 6.27
CA ALA A 97 -10.88 1.20 5.42
C ALA A 97 -10.52 -0.17 6.06
N GLU A 98 -10.22 -1.18 5.26
CA GLU A 98 -10.04 -2.56 5.75
C GLU A 98 -8.72 -2.76 6.51
N ARG A 99 -8.68 -3.79 7.36
CA ARG A 99 -7.47 -4.30 8.05
C ARG A 99 -6.81 -3.26 8.96
N PHE A 100 -7.60 -2.39 9.57
CA PHE A 100 -7.08 -1.42 10.54
C PHE A 100 -6.45 -2.14 11.74
N GLY A 101 -5.21 -1.79 12.10
CA GLY A 101 -4.51 -2.40 13.24
C GLY A 101 -4.04 -3.82 13.00
N VAL A 102 -3.96 -4.28 11.74
CA VAL A 102 -3.49 -5.62 11.41
C VAL A 102 -2.06 -5.85 11.92
N ARG A 103 -1.85 -6.93 12.67
CA ARG A 103 -0.57 -7.23 13.34
C ARG A 103 -0.04 -6.13 14.27
N ASN A 104 -0.89 -5.23 14.77
CA ASN A 104 -0.48 -4.27 15.78
C ASN A 104 0.07 -5.01 17.01
N SER A 105 1.25 -4.60 17.46
CA SER A 105 2.06 -5.22 18.50
C SER A 105 2.42 -4.22 19.60
N GLY A 106 1.87 -3.00 19.60
CA GLY A 106 2.16 -2.02 20.67
C GLY A 106 1.60 -0.60 20.50
N ALA A 107 1.07 -0.22 19.34
CA ALA A 107 0.51 1.12 19.14
C ALA A 107 -0.84 1.30 19.82
N TRP A 108 -1.10 2.55 20.23
CA TRP A 108 -2.37 3.03 20.74
C TRP A 108 -3.11 3.77 19.62
N ALA A 109 -4.39 3.49 19.44
CA ALA A 109 -5.15 4.07 18.33
C ALA A 109 -6.61 4.39 18.69
N VAL A 110 -7.13 5.48 18.13
CA VAL A 110 -8.56 5.82 18.09
C VAL A 110 -8.99 6.08 16.66
N VAL A 111 -10.14 5.52 16.28
CA VAL A 111 -10.75 5.69 14.96
C VAL A 111 -12.28 5.70 15.09
N GLU A 112 -12.99 6.38 14.20
CA GLU A 112 -14.45 6.58 14.30
C GLU A 112 -15.28 5.59 13.46
N GLY A 113 -14.62 4.61 12.89
CA GLY A 113 -15.22 3.46 12.21
C GLY A 113 -14.15 2.68 11.46
N VAL A 114 -14.41 1.42 11.18
CA VAL A 114 -13.45 0.54 10.49
C VAL A 114 -14.16 -0.38 9.51
N GLY A 115 -13.49 -0.67 8.40
CA GLY A 115 -13.90 -1.75 7.49
C GLY A 115 -13.64 -3.14 8.07
N ASP A 116 -13.62 -4.14 7.19
CA ASP A 116 -13.45 -5.54 7.57
C ASP A 116 -12.06 -5.83 8.15
N HIS A 117 -11.93 -6.90 8.94
CA HIS A 117 -10.67 -7.43 9.46
C HIS A 117 -9.91 -6.49 10.41
N CYS A 118 -10.62 -5.59 11.10
CA CYS A 118 -9.99 -4.77 12.13
C CYS A 118 -9.36 -5.63 13.23
N CYS A 119 -8.18 -5.25 13.71
CA CYS A 119 -7.39 -5.95 14.72
C CYS A 119 -6.99 -7.40 14.36
N GLU A 120 -7.03 -7.77 13.08
CA GLU A 120 -6.59 -9.09 12.63
C GLU A 120 -5.11 -9.33 13.00
N TYR A 121 -4.80 -10.48 13.59
CA TYR A 121 -3.47 -10.88 14.05
C TYR A 121 -2.80 -9.90 15.04
N MET A 122 -3.57 -9.04 15.72
CA MET A 122 -3.04 -8.12 16.74
C MET A 122 -2.48 -8.91 17.94
N THR A 123 -1.27 -8.54 18.37
CA THR A 123 -0.50 -9.20 19.44
C THR A 123 -0.18 -8.27 20.61
N GLY A 124 -0.46 -6.96 20.48
CA GLY A 124 -0.22 -5.95 21.51
C GLY A 124 -0.77 -4.58 21.12
N GLY A 125 -0.77 -3.64 22.07
CA GLY A 125 -1.30 -2.28 21.86
C GLY A 125 -2.77 -2.12 22.28
N ARG A 126 -3.31 -0.92 22.03
CA ARG A 126 -4.70 -0.52 22.38
C ARG A 126 -5.39 0.04 21.15
N VAL A 127 -6.61 -0.42 20.85
CA VAL A 127 -7.41 0.10 19.73
C VAL A 127 -8.79 0.48 20.23
N CYS A 128 -9.22 1.71 19.98
CA CYS A 128 -10.57 2.18 20.28
C CYS A 128 -11.31 2.52 18.98
N VAL A 129 -12.48 1.92 18.76
CA VAL A 129 -13.34 2.19 17.62
C VAL A 129 -14.62 2.88 18.11
N LEU A 130 -14.89 4.08 17.61
CA LEU A 130 -16.00 4.94 18.02
C LEU A 130 -17.18 4.91 17.04
N GLY A 131 -17.34 3.83 16.29
CA GLY A 131 -18.40 3.74 15.28
C GLY A 131 -18.47 2.36 14.62
N PRO A 132 -19.07 2.27 13.42
CA PRO A 132 -19.33 1.00 12.75
C PRO A 132 -18.07 0.15 12.55
N VAL A 133 -18.24 -1.15 12.67
CA VAL A 133 -17.18 -2.15 12.50
C VAL A 133 -17.58 -3.14 11.40
N GLY A 134 -16.66 -3.38 10.46
CA GLY A 134 -16.80 -4.40 9.43
C GLY A 134 -16.67 -5.84 9.96
N ASP A 135 -16.77 -6.80 9.06
CA ASP A 135 -16.79 -8.22 9.43
C ASP A 135 -15.40 -8.74 9.87
N ASN A 136 -15.41 -9.87 10.58
CA ASN A 136 -14.21 -10.60 10.97
C ASN A 136 -13.25 -9.82 11.89
N PHE A 137 -13.80 -9.03 12.82
CA PHE A 137 -13.03 -8.29 13.81
C PHE A 137 -12.24 -9.25 14.73
N GLY A 138 -10.97 -8.93 14.98
CA GLY A 138 -10.12 -9.62 15.95
C GLY A 138 -9.71 -11.04 15.53
N ALA A 139 -9.82 -11.40 14.25
CA ALA A 139 -9.42 -12.71 13.77
C ALA A 139 -7.92 -12.96 14.00
N GLY A 140 -7.59 -14.02 14.74
CA GLY A 140 -6.21 -14.31 15.13
C GLY A 140 -5.59 -13.30 16.11
N MET A 141 -6.40 -12.43 16.73
CA MET A 141 -5.94 -11.52 17.77
C MET A 141 -5.54 -12.32 19.02
N SER A 142 -4.25 -12.33 19.33
CA SER A 142 -3.66 -13.05 20.46
C SER A 142 -3.17 -12.13 21.58
N GLY A 143 -3.11 -10.80 21.35
CA GLY A 143 -2.79 -9.84 22.40
C GLY A 143 -3.15 -8.39 22.10
N GLY A 144 -3.03 -7.57 23.15
CA GLY A 144 -3.57 -6.21 23.19
C GLY A 144 -5.01 -6.13 23.71
N VAL A 145 -5.57 -4.93 23.76
CA VAL A 145 -6.94 -4.67 24.20
C VAL A 145 -7.63 -3.79 23.17
N ALA A 146 -8.87 -4.12 22.81
CA ALA A 146 -9.68 -3.25 21.98
C ALA A 146 -10.97 -2.83 22.70
N TRP A 147 -11.41 -1.60 22.45
CA TRP A 147 -12.69 -1.07 22.89
C TRP A 147 -13.51 -0.69 21.68
N VAL A 148 -14.74 -1.19 21.60
CA VAL A 148 -15.67 -0.87 20.52
C VAL A 148 -16.88 -0.21 21.14
N TRP A 149 -17.16 1.03 20.74
CA TRP A 149 -18.38 1.73 21.11
C TRP A 149 -19.55 1.11 20.33
N ASP A 150 -20.38 0.35 21.03
CA ASP A 150 -21.51 -0.39 20.47
C ASP A 150 -22.81 -0.07 21.26
N PRO A 151 -23.41 1.10 21.02
CA PRO A 151 -24.67 1.47 21.66
C PRO A 151 -25.85 0.61 21.19
N THR A 152 -25.71 -0.14 20.09
CA THR A 152 -26.79 -0.94 19.48
C THR A 152 -26.76 -2.42 19.87
N GLY A 153 -25.65 -2.91 20.40
CA GLY A 153 -25.44 -4.30 20.79
C GLY A 153 -25.25 -5.26 19.61
N ASP A 154 -24.85 -4.76 18.43
CA ASP A 154 -24.72 -5.58 17.21
C ASP A 154 -23.28 -6.07 16.94
N PHE A 155 -22.29 -5.55 17.68
CA PHE A 155 -20.87 -5.84 17.46
C PHE A 155 -20.54 -7.33 17.57
N ALA A 156 -21.19 -8.06 18.46
CA ALA A 156 -20.97 -9.50 18.64
C ALA A 156 -21.25 -10.34 17.38
N LYS A 157 -21.99 -9.81 16.40
CA LYS A 157 -22.23 -10.48 15.10
C LYS A 157 -21.11 -10.28 14.09
N ARG A 158 -20.22 -9.31 14.33
CA ARG A 158 -19.11 -8.91 13.45
C ARG A 158 -17.79 -9.55 13.85
N THR A 159 -17.76 -10.29 14.96
CA THR A 159 -16.58 -10.99 15.46
C THR A 159 -16.59 -12.45 15.01
N MET A 160 -15.40 -13.05 14.90
CA MET A 160 -15.26 -14.49 14.70
C MET A 160 -14.98 -15.22 16.02
N PRO A 161 -15.30 -16.53 16.13
CA PRO A 161 -14.88 -17.34 17.27
C PRO A 161 -13.35 -17.34 17.38
N SER A 162 -12.86 -16.65 18.38
CA SER A 162 -11.45 -16.53 18.76
C SER A 162 -11.39 -16.63 20.30
N PRO A 163 -10.30 -17.08 20.93
CA PRO A 163 -10.19 -17.11 22.39
C PRO A 163 -10.03 -15.68 22.97
N VAL A 164 -11.09 -14.88 22.83
CA VAL A 164 -11.19 -13.50 23.30
C VAL A 164 -12.36 -13.40 24.28
N GLU A 165 -12.14 -12.68 25.37
CA GLU A 165 -13.23 -12.23 26.24
C GLU A 165 -13.87 -10.99 25.62
N MET A 166 -15.20 -11.01 25.48
CA MET A 166 -16.00 -9.86 25.09
C MET A 166 -16.92 -9.47 26.24
N THR A 167 -16.66 -8.34 26.88
CA THR A 167 -17.42 -7.86 28.04
C THR A 167 -17.71 -6.37 27.94
N CYS A 168 -18.95 -5.96 28.23
CA CYS A 168 -19.26 -4.53 28.34
C CYS A 168 -18.54 -3.92 29.54
N LEU A 169 -18.10 -2.67 29.43
CA LEU A 169 -17.47 -1.97 30.55
C LEU A 169 -18.51 -1.65 31.63
N ASP A 170 -18.08 -1.71 32.90
CA ASP A 170 -18.89 -1.29 34.04
C ASP A 170 -18.09 -0.27 34.87
N PRO A 171 -18.49 1.01 34.90
CA PRO A 171 -17.86 2.03 35.74
C PRO A 171 -17.78 1.68 37.22
N ALA A 172 -18.69 0.86 37.73
CA ALA A 172 -18.71 0.43 39.12
C ALA A 172 -17.85 -0.81 39.37
N LYS A 173 -17.44 -1.53 38.32
CA LYS A 173 -16.69 -2.79 38.43
C LYS A 173 -15.51 -2.82 37.44
N PRO A 174 -14.34 -2.34 37.87
CA PRO A 174 -13.11 -2.43 37.09
C PRO A 174 -12.77 -3.89 36.73
N HIS A 175 -12.09 -4.09 35.60
CA HIS A 175 -11.70 -5.43 35.17
C HIS A 175 -10.63 -6.01 36.12
N PRO A 176 -10.75 -7.27 36.57
CA PRO A 176 -9.83 -7.86 37.55
C PRO A 176 -8.38 -7.97 37.08
N VAL A 177 -8.14 -8.00 35.76
CA VAL A 177 -6.80 -8.10 35.16
C VAL A 177 -6.29 -6.75 34.65
N TYR A 178 -7.20 -5.84 34.31
CA TYR A 178 -6.86 -4.53 33.76
C TYR A 178 -7.61 -3.46 34.56
N SER A 179 -7.09 -3.15 35.75
CA SER A 179 -7.75 -2.23 36.68
C SER A 179 -7.89 -0.81 36.12
N ASN A 180 -6.92 -0.37 35.32
CA ASN A 180 -6.88 0.98 34.75
C ASN A 180 -7.62 1.08 33.40
N ASP A 181 -8.33 0.03 32.98
CA ASP A 181 -9.01 -0.06 31.68
C ASP A 181 -9.88 1.16 31.36
N LEU A 182 -10.69 1.59 32.34
CA LEU A 182 -11.60 2.73 32.19
C LEU A 182 -10.87 4.07 32.14
N ASP A 183 -9.81 4.24 32.92
CA ASP A 183 -9.01 5.46 32.94
C ASP A 183 -8.19 5.59 31.64
N ASP A 184 -7.59 4.50 31.17
CA ASP A 184 -6.85 4.47 29.91
C ASP A 184 -7.76 4.79 28.72
N LEU A 185 -8.98 4.21 28.68
CA LEU A 185 -9.97 4.54 27.65
C LEU A 185 -10.38 6.02 27.72
N ARG A 186 -10.62 6.56 28.92
CA ARG A 186 -10.97 7.97 29.10
C ARG A 186 -9.86 8.89 28.58
N VAL A 187 -8.61 8.65 28.98
CA VAL A 187 -7.46 9.46 28.53
C VAL A 187 -7.28 9.35 27.02
N LEU A 188 -7.50 8.16 26.45
CA LEU A 188 -7.43 7.94 25.02
C LEU A 188 -8.50 8.76 24.26
N LEU A 189 -9.74 8.80 24.77
CA LEU A 189 -10.83 9.63 24.22
C LEU A 189 -10.58 11.13 24.37
N GLU A 190 -10.09 11.57 25.53
CA GLU A 190 -9.77 12.98 25.80
C GLU A 190 -8.65 13.48 24.87
N THR A 191 -7.65 12.63 24.63
CA THR A 191 -6.55 12.91 23.69
C THR A 191 -7.05 12.95 22.25
N HIS A 192 -7.91 12.00 21.85
CA HIS A 192 -8.52 12.01 20.51
C HIS A 192 -9.28 13.31 20.26
N ARG A 193 -10.10 13.74 21.22
CA ARG A 193 -10.83 15.02 21.16
C ARG A 193 -9.87 16.20 21.03
N GLU A 194 -8.80 16.24 21.83
CA GLU A 194 -7.82 17.33 21.84
C GLU A 194 -7.11 17.49 20.50
N TYR A 195 -6.63 16.39 19.91
CA TYR A 195 -5.80 16.43 18.71
C TYR A 195 -6.57 16.39 17.39
N THR A 196 -7.85 16.03 17.41
CA THR A 196 -8.63 15.89 16.17
C THR A 196 -9.92 16.69 16.14
N GLY A 197 -10.35 17.25 17.28
CA GLY A 197 -11.64 17.95 17.38
C GLY A 197 -12.87 17.04 17.24
N SER A 198 -12.70 15.72 17.40
CA SER A 198 -13.76 14.72 17.23
C SER A 198 -15.08 15.08 17.94
N ALA A 199 -16.15 15.16 17.15
CA ALA A 199 -17.50 15.35 17.65
C ALA A 199 -18.01 14.09 18.39
N VAL A 200 -17.66 12.90 17.90
CA VAL A 200 -18.05 11.63 18.51
C VAL A 200 -17.46 11.50 19.92
N ALA A 201 -16.14 11.70 20.06
CA ALA A 201 -15.49 11.63 21.38
C ALA A 201 -16.03 12.69 22.34
N THR A 202 -16.33 13.90 21.85
CA THR A 202 -16.95 14.96 22.65
C THR A 202 -18.29 14.49 23.23
N ARG A 203 -19.20 13.98 22.39
CA ARG A 203 -20.51 13.47 22.85
C ARG A 203 -20.38 12.32 23.85
N ILE A 204 -19.42 11.41 23.64
CA ILE A 204 -19.19 10.28 24.56
C ILE A 204 -18.70 10.79 25.92
N LEU A 205 -17.74 11.71 25.92
CA LEU A 205 -17.16 12.28 27.14
C LEU A 205 -18.15 13.13 27.95
N GLU A 206 -19.10 13.82 27.31
CA GLU A 206 -20.17 14.57 28.01
C GLU A 206 -21.05 13.69 28.90
N GLY A 207 -21.22 12.40 28.54
CA GLY A 207 -21.98 11.42 29.32
C GLY A 207 -21.11 10.50 30.18
N TRP A 208 -19.82 10.78 30.34
CA TRP A 208 -18.90 9.93 31.09
C TRP A 208 -19.11 10.05 32.61
N PRO A 209 -18.99 8.96 33.41
CA PRO A 209 -18.60 7.60 33.03
C PRO A 209 -19.77 6.70 32.63
N LYS A 210 -21.03 7.17 32.69
CA LYS A 210 -22.21 6.34 32.41
C LYS A 210 -22.14 5.71 31.01
N ARG A 211 -21.72 6.49 30.01
CA ARG A 211 -21.57 6.03 28.63
C ARG A 211 -20.43 5.04 28.40
N ALA A 212 -19.54 4.83 29.38
CA ALA A 212 -18.54 3.77 29.28
C ALA A 212 -19.21 2.39 29.14
N SER A 213 -20.41 2.21 29.70
CA SER A 213 -21.18 0.97 29.57
C SER A 213 -21.65 0.64 28.15
N GLU A 214 -21.57 1.60 27.22
CA GLU A 214 -21.83 1.41 25.79
C GLU A 214 -20.61 0.80 25.06
N PHE A 215 -19.46 0.64 25.72
CA PHE A 215 -18.29 0.01 25.12
C PHE A 215 -18.23 -1.48 25.42
N THR A 216 -17.96 -2.26 24.37
CA THR A 216 -17.54 -3.66 24.49
C THR A 216 -16.02 -3.73 24.47
N ARG A 217 -15.43 -4.28 25.53
CA ARG A 217 -14.02 -4.64 25.60
C ARG A 217 -13.80 -5.98 24.91
N VAL A 218 -12.78 -6.06 24.08
CA VAL A 218 -12.25 -7.31 23.50
C VAL A 218 -10.86 -7.53 24.09
N PHE A 219 -10.69 -8.62 24.83
CA PHE A 219 -9.45 -8.94 25.54
C PHE A 219 -9.08 -10.41 25.33
N PRO A 220 -8.03 -10.73 24.54
CA PRO A 220 -7.58 -12.10 24.32
C PRO A 220 -7.24 -12.84 25.61
N THR A 221 -7.71 -14.07 25.75
CA THR A 221 -7.53 -14.88 26.95
C THR A 221 -6.06 -15.15 27.27
N ASP A 222 -5.26 -15.45 26.24
CA ASP A 222 -3.82 -15.67 26.39
C ASP A 222 -3.09 -14.42 26.89
N TYR A 223 -3.50 -13.24 26.40
CA TYR A 223 -2.94 -11.97 26.84
C TYR A 223 -3.34 -11.63 28.27
N MET A 224 -4.60 -11.89 28.66
CA MET A 224 -5.03 -11.77 30.06
C MET A 224 -4.17 -12.63 30.99
N ASN A 225 -3.89 -13.87 30.60
CA ASN A 225 -3.05 -14.77 31.39
C ASN A 225 -1.61 -14.25 31.49
N ALA A 226 -1.05 -13.72 30.40
CA ALA A 226 0.28 -13.10 30.41
C ALA A 226 0.35 -11.86 31.33
N VAL A 227 -0.71 -11.03 31.37
CA VAL A 227 -0.80 -9.87 32.28
C VAL A 227 -0.90 -10.32 33.74
N LYS A 228 -1.70 -11.35 34.05
CA LYS A 228 -1.77 -11.94 35.41
C LYS A 228 -0.41 -12.47 35.89
N GLN A 229 0.42 -12.95 34.97
CA GLN A 229 1.77 -13.48 35.26
C GLN A 229 2.85 -12.39 35.37
N GLY A 230 2.48 -11.10 35.31
CA GLY A 230 3.39 -9.98 35.55
C GLY A 230 3.81 -9.21 34.29
N SER A 231 3.19 -9.45 33.13
CA SER A 231 3.42 -8.61 31.95
C SER A 231 2.84 -7.21 32.19
N ALA A 232 3.68 -6.18 32.10
CA ALA A 232 3.26 -4.80 32.29
C ALA A 232 2.42 -4.30 31.11
N LEU A 233 1.29 -3.69 31.45
CA LEU A 233 0.46 -2.97 30.51
C LEU A 233 1.11 -1.59 30.25
N GLY A 234 1.46 -1.30 29.00
CA GLY A 234 2.00 0.01 28.62
C GLY A 234 1.04 1.17 28.92
N SER A 235 1.53 2.40 28.88
CA SER A 235 0.73 3.63 29.10
C SER A 235 0.79 4.54 27.87
N LEU A 236 -0.31 5.21 27.54
CA LEU A 236 -0.35 6.20 26.45
C LEU A 236 0.59 7.38 26.71
N ALA A 237 0.78 7.77 27.97
CA ALA A 237 1.54 8.95 28.38
C ALA A 237 2.99 8.97 27.86
N GLN A 238 3.58 7.80 27.58
CA GLN A 238 4.94 7.69 27.05
C GLN A 238 5.07 8.21 25.60
N TYR A 239 3.96 8.37 24.88
CA TYR A 239 3.90 8.84 23.49
C TYR A 239 3.35 10.26 23.36
N LEU A 240 2.83 10.84 24.45
CA LEU A 240 2.26 12.19 24.43
C LEU A 240 3.34 13.24 24.71
N PRO A 241 3.34 14.37 23.98
CA PRO A 241 4.24 15.48 24.27
C PRO A 241 3.95 16.08 25.65
N SER A 242 4.98 16.63 26.29
CA SER A 242 4.80 17.42 27.51
C SER A 242 3.98 18.68 27.22
N LYS A 243 3.07 19.05 28.12
CA LYS A 243 2.29 20.30 28.02
C LYS A 243 3.18 21.55 28.04
N ASP A 244 4.37 21.45 28.62
CA ASP A 244 5.34 22.54 28.69
C ASP A 244 6.23 22.63 27.43
N LEU A 245 6.09 21.70 26.48
CA LEU A 245 6.90 21.67 25.26
C LEU A 245 6.52 22.85 24.35
N LYS A 246 7.48 23.75 24.13
CA LYS A 246 7.32 24.89 23.21
C LYS A 246 8.10 24.64 21.93
N HIS A 247 7.39 24.57 20.80
CA HIS A 247 8.04 24.51 19.49
C HIS A 247 8.57 25.88 19.09
N VAL A 248 9.87 25.97 18.83
CA VAL A 248 10.47 27.14 18.20
C VAL A 248 10.38 26.95 16.69
N ARG A 249 9.55 27.75 16.01
CA ARG A 249 9.61 27.80 14.55
C ARG A 249 10.96 28.37 14.16
N PRO A 250 11.76 27.68 13.31
CA PRO A 250 12.97 28.28 12.76
C PRO A 250 12.60 29.61 12.09
N LYS A 251 13.36 30.67 12.36
CA LYS A 251 13.27 31.94 11.61
C LYS A 251 13.86 31.72 10.20
N GLY A 252 13.25 30.84 9.41
CA GLY A 252 13.43 30.80 7.97
C GLY A 252 12.61 31.93 7.32
N PRO A 253 12.83 32.24 6.03
CA PRO A 253 12.02 33.24 5.33
C PRO A 253 10.54 32.89 5.48
N GLN A 254 9.73 33.82 5.98
CA GLN A 254 8.28 33.67 5.93
C GLN A 254 7.87 33.68 4.46
N VAL A 255 7.70 32.50 3.88
CA VAL A 255 6.99 32.37 2.61
C VAL A 255 5.52 32.61 2.95
N ALA A 256 5.02 33.81 2.60
CA ALA A 256 3.59 34.04 2.58
C ALA A 256 2.95 32.99 1.66
N LEU A 257 1.85 32.38 2.10
CA LEU A 257 1.06 31.47 1.26
C LEU A 257 0.70 32.23 -0.03
N PRO A 258 1.19 31.79 -1.21
CA PRO A 258 0.86 32.47 -2.45
C PRO A 258 -0.61 32.21 -2.80
N PRO A 259 -1.29 33.15 -3.48
CA PRO A 259 -2.58 32.85 -4.08
C PRO A 259 -2.44 31.72 -5.11
N ALA A 260 -3.43 30.83 -5.18
CA ALA A 260 -3.40 29.64 -6.02
C ALA A 260 -3.42 29.99 -7.51
N VAL A 261 -2.29 29.86 -8.22
CA VAL A 261 -2.16 29.53 -9.67
C VAL A 261 -0.73 28.98 -9.95
N PRO A 262 -0.44 28.46 -11.16
CA PRO A 262 -0.16 27.07 -11.49
C PRO A 262 1.33 26.65 -11.39
N SER A 263 1.56 25.35 -11.61
CA SER A 263 2.83 24.64 -11.52
C SER A 263 4.03 25.31 -12.18
N SER A 264 5.10 25.52 -11.41
CA SER A 264 6.47 25.12 -11.78
C SER A 264 7.45 25.40 -10.64
N THR A 265 8.31 24.40 -10.40
CA THR A 265 9.62 24.46 -9.71
C THR A 265 9.64 24.97 -8.26
N ALA A 266 9.45 24.05 -7.32
CA ALA A 266 9.96 24.18 -5.95
C ALA A 266 10.96 23.06 -5.70
N VAL A 267 12.19 23.43 -5.36
CA VAL A 267 13.33 22.56 -5.06
C VAL A 267 13.24 22.20 -3.55
N ASP A 268 13.30 20.91 -3.25
CA ASP A 268 13.11 20.29 -1.93
C ASP A 268 14.40 20.39 -1.09
N ILE A 269 14.28 20.51 0.23
CA ILE A 269 15.44 20.62 1.14
C ILE A 269 16.18 19.28 1.31
N GLU A 270 15.57 18.16 0.89
CA GLU A 270 16.27 16.89 0.66
C GLU A 270 17.23 16.95 -0.56
N GLU A 271 17.07 17.93 -1.46
CA GLU A 271 17.98 18.12 -2.58
C GLU A 271 19.32 18.76 -2.17
N ILE A 272 19.47 19.42 -1.02
CA ILE A 272 20.73 20.12 -0.67
C ILE A 272 21.89 19.14 -0.33
N GLY A 273 21.58 17.99 0.25
CA GLY A 273 22.58 16.93 0.49
C GLY A 273 22.87 16.10 -0.76
N ALA A 274 21.87 15.94 -1.63
CA ALA A 274 21.98 15.29 -2.93
C ALA A 274 22.70 16.18 -3.96
N LEU A 275 22.56 17.50 -3.89
CA LEU A 275 23.13 18.50 -4.81
C LEU A 275 24.67 18.50 -4.89
N LEU A 276 25.34 17.87 -3.93
CA LEU A 276 26.80 17.76 -3.98
C LEU A 276 27.26 16.64 -4.95
N THR A 277 26.39 15.70 -5.36
CA THR A 277 26.73 14.59 -6.29
C THR A 277 25.61 14.00 -7.17
N LYS A 278 24.32 14.25 -6.91
CA LYS A 278 23.17 13.85 -7.75
C LYS A 278 22.78 14.98 -8.70
N GLY A 279 22.63 14.66 -9.98
CA GLY A 279 22.36 15.59 -11.08
C GLY A 279 23.61 16.01 -11.87
N SER A 280 24.81 15.63 -11.42
CA SER A 280 26.06 15.89 -12.14
C SER A 280 26.46 14.78 -13.11
N ARG A 281 25.82 13.60 -13.01
CA ARG A 281 26.14 12.43 -13.83
C ARG A 281 25.19 12.32 -15.02
N PRO A 282 25.66 11.88 -16.19
CA PRO A 282 24.79 11.73 -17.35
C PRO A 282 23.68 10.71 -17.06
N GLN A 283 22.44 11.08 -17.40
CA GLN A 283 21.26 10.20 -17.31
C GLN A 283 21.15 9.25 -18.52
N LYS A 284 21.86 9.56 -19.59
CA LYS A 284 21.90 8.84 -20.86
C LYS A 284 23.32 8.96 -21.43
N LEU A 285 23.85 7.86 -21.96
CA LEU A 285 25.09 7.85 -22.74
C LEU A 285 24.81 8.12 -24.22
N GLU A 286 25.84 8.57 -24.95
CA GLU A 286 25.71 8.93 -26.37
C GLU A 286 25.41 7.71 -27.25
N ASP A 287 26.00 6.55 -26.95
CA ASP A 287 25.82 5.31 -27.70
C ASP A 287 25.76 4.04 -26.83
N ALA A 288 25.12 3.01 -27.37
CA ALA A 288 24.93 1.70 -26.72
C ALA A 288 26.24 0.90 -26.54
N GLY A 289 27.27 1.15 -27.35
CA GLY A 289 28.56 0.45 -27.27
C GLY A 289 29.37 0.83 -26.03
N VAL A 290 29.20 2.05 -25.52
CA VAL A 290 29.77 2.49 -24.23
C VAL A 290 29.02 1.85 -23.06
N VAL A 291 27.68 1.80 -23.12
CA VAL A 291 26.82 1.20 -22.10
C VAL A 291 27.19 -0.27 -21.82
N ALA A 292 27.43 -1.06 -22.87
CA ALA A 292 27.73 -2.47 -22.75
C ALA A 292 29.06 -2.79 -22.04
N LYS A 293 29.96 -1.80 -21.87
CA LYS A 293 31.29 -2.00 -21.26
C LYS A 293 31.33 -1.70 -19.76
N SER A 294 30.42 -0.90 -19.23
CA SER A 294 30.37 -0.56 -17.79
C SER A 294 29.36 -1.44 -17.06
N ASN A 295 29.82 -2.16 -16.04
CA ASN A 295 28.97 -2.80 -15.02
C ASN A 295 28.89 -1.96 -13.73
N ARG A 296 29.42 -0.73 -13.78
CA ARG A 296 29.44 0.23 -12.68
C ARG A 296 28.58 1.45 -13.00
N GLY A 297 27.58 1.30 -13.87
CA GLY A 297 26.71 2.39 -14.29
C GLY A 297 26.01 3.09 -13.12
N PHE A 298 25.79 2.40 -12.00
CA PHE A 298 25.25 3.00 -10.77
C PHE A 298 26.18 4.06 -10.12
N ILE A 299 27.48 4.02 -10.41
CA ILE A 299 28.46 5.02 -9.95
C ILE A 299 28.49 6.20 -10.92
N GLU A 300 28.35 5.93 -12.22
CA GLU A 300 28.65 6.87 -13.31
C GLU A 300 27.43 7.59 -13.87
N LEU A 301 26.21 7.11 -13.59
CA LEU A 301 24.98 7.57 -14.22
C LEU A 301 23.95 7.96 -13.19
N ASP A 302 23.09 8.92 -13.52
CA ASP A 302 21.90 9.27 -12.75
C ASP A 302 20.64 8.55 -13.26
N ARG A 303 19.64 8.38 -12.37
CA ARG A 303 18.41 7.67 -12.73
C ARG A 303 17.62 8.56 -13.67
N ALA A 304 17.04 7.94 -14.70
CA ALA A 304 16.12 8.58 -15.61
C ALA A 304 14.82 7.77 -15.68
N GLU A 305 13.71 8.49 -15.62
CA GLU A 305 12.40 7.92 -15.90
C GLU A 305 12.12 7.91 -17.41
N LEU A 306 11.12 7.11 -17.80
CA LEU A 306 10.60 7.20 -19.16
C LEU A 306 9.99 8.58 -19.41
N PRO A 307 10.24 9.19 -20.59
CA PRO A 307 9.62 10.44 -20.94
C PRO A 307 8.10 10.29 -20.97
N LYS A 308 7.42 11.32 -20.50
CA LYS A 308 5.96 11.42 -20.54
C LYS A 308 5.58 12.45 -21.58
N ARG A 309 4.46 12.22 -22.27
CA ARG A 309 3.86 13.22 -23.16
C ARG A 309 3.62 14.54 -22.41
N LYS A 310 3.69 15.65 -23.13
CA LYS A 310 3.48 17.00 -22.58
C LYS A 310 2.13 17.10 -21.88
N VAL A 311 2.06 17.92 -20.83
CA VAL A 311 0.84 18.05 -20.01
C VAL A 311 -0.32 18.52 -20.88
N GLU A 312 -0.06 19.49 -21.76
CA GLU A 312 -1.04 20.12 -22.64
C GLU A 312 -1.70 19.10 -23.59
N GLU A 313 -0.93 18.11 -24.06
CA GLU A 313 -1.43 17.03 -24.89
C GLU A 313 -2.24 16.00 -24.08
N ARG A 314 -1.81 15.71 -22.85
CA ARG A 314 -2.45 14.70 -21.98
C ARG A 314 -3.79 15.14 -21.40
N VAL A 315 -4.08 16.43 -21.32
CA VAL A 315 -5.38 16.93 -20.86
C VAL A 315 -6.46 16.74 -21.94
N GLY A 316 -6.07 16.71 -23.22
CA GLY A 316 -7.00 16.61 -24.35
C GLY A 316 -7.39 15.20 -24.78
N ASP A 317 -6.75 14.15 -24.24
CA ASP A 317 -7.04 12.77 -24.60
C ASP A 317 -6.82 11.77 -23.44
N PHE A 318 -7.26 10.52 -23.65
CA PHE A 318 -7.05 9.41 -22.70
C PHE A 318 -6.00 8.40 -23.18
N ARG A 319 -5.11 8.78 -24.10
CA ARG A 319 -4.05 7.90 -24.62
C ARG A 319 -2.97 7.68 -23.57
N GLU A 320 -2.13 6.65 -23.76
CA GLU A 320 -1.05 6.31 -22.84
C GLU A 320 -0.14 7.52 -22.54
N ILE A 321 0.23 7.71 -21.27
CA ILE A 321 1.00 8.89 -20.84
C ILE A 321 2.48 8.85 -21.24
N LEU A 322 3.01 7.65 -21.45
CA LEU A 322 4.42 7.44 -21.75
C LEU A 322 4.69 7.76 -23.21
N GLU A 323 5.81 8.43 -23.47
CA GLU A 323 6.27 8.75 -24.81
C GLU A 323 7.13 7.61 -25.38
N GLN A 324 7.56 7.76 -26.63
CA GLN A 324 8.49 6.85 -27.29
C GLN A 324 9.75 6.64 -26.44
N LYS A 325 10.11 5.37 -26.29
CA LYS A 325 11.25 4.96 -25.46
C LYS A 325 12.51 4.99 -26.30
N ASP A 326 13.50 5.74 -25.85
CA ASP A 326 14.82 5.75 -26.46
C ASP A 326 15.62 4.54 -26.00
N GLU A 327 15.97 3.68 -26.96
CA GLU A 327 16.71 2.45 -26.71
C GLU A 327 18.01 2.70 -25.93
N VAL A 328 18.79 3.71 -26.30
CA VAL A 328 20.08 3.99 -25.67
C VAL A 328 19.87 4.40 -24.21
N GLN A 329 18.82 5.17 -23.92
CA GLN A 329 18.44 5.53 -22.57
C GLN A 329 18.09 4.27 -21.75
N ILE A 330 17.30 3.34 -22.29
CA ILE A 330 16.93 2.12 -21.55
C ILE A 330 18.14 1.23 -21.28
N GLN A 331 19.03 1.04 -22.26
CA GLN A 331 20.27 0.30 -22.03
C GLN A 331 21.11 0.99 -20.96
N THR A 332 21.21 2.33 -21.01
CA THR A 332 21.93 3.12 -20.00
C THR A 332 21.34 2.93 -18.62
N GLN A 333 20.02 2.95 -18.47
CA GLN A 333 19.37 2.75 -17.18
C GLN A 333 19.49 1.29 -16.68
N ALA A 334 19.49 0.31 -17.58
CA ALA A 334 19.76 -1.08 -17.24
C ALA A 334 21.19 -1.30 -16.71
N SER A 335 22.17 -0.47 -17.13
CA SER A 335 23.55 -0.53 -16.64
C SER A 335 23.75 -0.06 -15.20
N ARG A 336 22.74 0.59 -14.60
CA ARG A 336 22.70 0.89 -13.17
C ARG A 336 22.50 -0.36 -12.31
N CYS A 337 22.18 -1.53 -12.89
CA CYS A 337 22.11 -2.76 -12.12
C CYS A 337 23.50 -3.13 -11.56
N MET A 338 23.58 -3.32 -10.24
CA MET A 338 24.85 -3.64 -9.55
C MET A 338 25.26 -5.11 -9.67
N ASP A 339 24.44 -5.96 -10.30
CA ASP A 339 24.63 -7.42 -10.34
C ASP A 339 24.90 -8.01 -8.94
N CYS A 340 24.02 -7.68 -7.98
CA CYS A 340 24.21 -8.04 -6.57
C CYS A 340 24.29 -9.56 -6.38
N GLY A 341 25.20 -10.03 -5.51
CA GLY A 341 25.26 -11.47 -5.16
C GLY A 341 23.95 -12.01 -4.55
N THR A 342 23.23 -11.18 -3.79
CA THR A 342 21.87 -11.47 -3.32
C THR A 342 20.91 -10.40 -3.86
N PRO A 343 20.19 -10.67 -4.97
CA PRO A 343 19.33 -9.67 -5.60
C PRO A 343 17.96 -9.59 -4.90
N PHE A 344 17.79 -8.67 -3.94
CA PHE A 344 16.51 -8.48 -3.25
C PHE A 344 15.35 -8.05 -4.18
N CYS A 345 15.67 -7.53 -5.37
CA CYS A 345 14.67 -7.19 -6.38
C CYS A 345 13.96 -8.42 -6.96
N HIS A 346 14.63 -9.59 -7.03
CA HIS A 346 14.05 -10.85 -7.47
C HIS A 346 13.80 -11.81 -6.29
N GLN A 347 13.25 -12.99 -6.57
CA GLN A 347 13.02 -14.00 -5.53
C GLN A 347 14.29 -14.76 -5.17
N SER A 348 14.76 -14.60 -3.92
CA SER A 348 15.76 -15.47 -3.31
C SER A 348 15.18 -16.08 -2.04
N VAL A 349 14.92 -17.40 -2.08
CA VAL A 349 14.78 -18.43 -1.01
C VAL A 349 14.05 -18.11 0.31
N THR A 350 13.54 -16.89 0.47
CA THR A 350 12.98 -16.32 1.69
C THR A 350 11.76 -15.50 1.31
N ASP A 351 10.78 -15.42 2.20
CA ASP A 351 9.47 -14.80 1.95
C ASP A 351 9.52 -13.25 1.82
N LYS A 352 10.69 -12.68 1.55
CA LYS A 352 11.00 -11.25 1.53
C LYS A 352 11.60 -10.80 0.20
N SER A 353 10.99 -11.21 -0.91
CA SER A 353 11.40 -10.78 -2.26
C SER A 353 10.67 -9.52 -2.72
N GLY A 354 11.35 -8.68 -3.50
CA GLY A 354 10.76 -7.45 -4.04
C GLY A 354 9.75 -7.69 -5.15
N CYS A 355 9.93 -8.72 -5.99
CA CYS A 355 9.00 -9.06 -7.06
C CYS A 355 8.14 -10.28 -6.68
N PRO A 356 6.82 -10.12 -6.47
CA PRO A 356 5.93 -11.25 -6.13
C PRO A 356 5.86 -12.35 -7.20
N LEU A 357 6.19 -12.04 -8.46
CA LEU A 357 6.26 -13.03 -9.55
C LEU A 357 7.55 -13.86 -9.54
N GLY A 358 8.55 -13.48 -8.74
CA GLY A 358 9.88 -14.06 -8.81
C GLY A 358 10.58 -13.80 -10.13
N ASN A 359 10.35 -12.63 -10.74
CA ASN A 359 10.91 -12.29 -12.04
C ASN A 359 12.44 -12.19 -11.99
N LEU A 360 13.11 -12.59 -13.07
CA LEU A 360 14.56 -12.77 -13.16
C LEU A 360 15.27 -11.46 -13.53
N ILE A 361 15.03 -10.43 -12.72
CA ILE A 361 15.36 -9.02 -13.00
C ILE A 361 16.83 -8.76 -13.35
N PRO A 362 17.81 -9.23 -12.56
CA PRO A 362 19.22 -8.98 -12.90
C PRO A 362 19.60 -9.53 -14.28
N GLU A 363 19.03 -10.67 -14.66
CA GLU A 363 19.39 -11.36 -15.90
C GLU A 363 18.90 -10.60 -17.12
N TRP A 364 17.63 -10.21 -17.16
CA TRP A 364 17.14 -9.44 -18.30
C TRP A 364 17.65 -7.99 -18.30
N ASN A 365 18.00 -7.41 -17.16
CA ASN A 365 18.71 -6.12 -17.12
C ASN A 365 20.08 -6.20 -17.79
N ASP A 366 20.87 -7.24 -17.48
CA ASP A 366 22.18 -7.42 -18.10
C ASP A 366 22.06 -7.69 -19.61
N LEU A 367 21.06 -8.47 -20.04
CA LEU A 367 20.77 -8.70 -21.45
C LEU A 367 20.38 -7.39 -22.17
N VAL A 368 19.52 -6.57 -21.57
CA VAL A 368 19.14 -5.25 -22.12
C VAL A 368 20.36 -4.34 -22.25
N ARG A 369 21.19 -4.24 -21.20
CA ARG A 369 22.42 -3.43 -21.20
C ARG A 369 23.39 -3.83 -22.33
N LYS A 370 23.40 -5.11 -22.72
CA LYS A 370 24.20 -5.66 -23.83
C LYS A 370 23.52 -5.52 -25.21
N GLY A 371 22.32 -4.93 -25.28
CA GLY A 371 21.52 -4.87 -26.50
C GLY A 371 20.91 -6.20 -26.94
N GLN A 372 20.93 -7.22 -26.08
CA GLN A 372 20.41 -8.58 -26.37
C GLN A 372 18.89 -8.67 -26.11
N TRP A 373 18.13 -7.81 -26.76
CA TRP A 373 16.69 -7.61 -26.52
C TRP A 373 15.82 -8.87 -26.68
N HIS A 374 16.09 -9.69 -27.69
CA HIS A 374 15.32 -10.90 -27.93
C HIS A 374 15.52 -11.95 -26.81
N GLU A 375 16.75 -12.08 -26.31
CA GLU A 375 17.04 -12.97 -25.17
C GLU A 375 16.48 -12.38 -23.87
N ALA A 376 16.54 -11.06 -23.68
CA ALA A 376 15.90 -10.39 -22.55
C ALA A 376 14.39 -10.66 -22.52
N PHE A 377 13.73 -10.59 -23.68
CA PHE A 377 12.31 -10.92 -23.83
C PHE A 377 12.00 -12.37 -23.48
N LYS A 378 12.76 -13.34 -24.00
CA LYS A 378 12.61 -14.76 -23.63
C LYS A 378 12.76 -14.97 -22.13
N ARG A 379 13.74 -14.28 -21.52
CA ARG A 379 13.99 -14.41 -20.09
C ARG A 379 12.86 -13.83 -19.25
N LEU A 380 12.32 -12.68 -19.65
CA LEU A 380 11.18 -12.03 -19.02
C LEU A 380 9.92 -12.91 -19.06
N LEU A 381 9.61 -13.52 -20.21
CA LEU A 381 8.45 -14.41 -20.37
C LEU A 381 8.55 -15.73 -19.60
N LYS A 382 9.72 -16.09 -19.09
CA LYS A 382 9.89 -17.33 -18.31
C LYS A 382 9.08 -17.32 -17.01
N THR A 383 8.86 -16.14 -16.44
CA THR A 383 8.20 -15.97 -15.13
C THR A 383 6.94 -15.13 -15.18
N ASN A 384 6.80 -14.26 -16.19
CA ASN A 384 5.68 -13.34 -16.29
C ASN A 384 4.86 -13.59 -17.56
N ASN A 385 3.58 -13.94 -17.39
CA ASN A 385 2.63 -14.13 -18.47
C ASN A 385 2.29 -12.83 -19.20
N PHE A 386 2.23 -11.70 -18.47
CA PHE A 386 1.75 -10.41 -18.98
C PHE A 386 2.67 -9.23 -18.61
N PRO A 387 3.91 -9.19 -19.13
CA PRO A 387 4.83 -8.08 -18.86
C PRO A 387 4.28 -6.71 -19.30
N GLU A 388 3.41 -6.66 -20.31
CA GLU A 388 2.76 -5.44 -20.76
C GLU A 388 1.75 -4.87 -19.76
N PHE A 389 1.20 -5.71 -18.86
CA PHE A 389 0.31 -5.27 -17.79
C PHE A 389 1.12 -4.82 -16.58
N THR A 390 2.10 -5.63 -16.16
CA THR A 390 2.96 -5.32 -15.00
C THR A 390 3.82 -4.08 -15.27
N GLY A 391 4.43 -3.96 -16.45
CA GLY A 391 5.23 -2.80 -16.84
C GLY A 391 4.45 -1.48 -16.83
N ARG A 392 3.12 -1.52 -16.93
CA ARG A 392 2.24 -0.34 -16.91
C ARG A 392 1.64 -0.06 -15.53
N VAL A 393 1.07 -1.08 -14.90
CA VAL A 393 0.20 -0.92 -13.71
C VAL A 393 0.90 -1.24 -12.40
N CYS A 394 1.93 -2.09 -12.41
CA CYS A 394 2.61 -2.53 -11.18
C CYS A 394 3.15 -1.32 -10.38
N PRO A 395 3.03 -1.33 -9.04
CA PRO A 395 3.65 -0.32 -8.18
C PRO A 395 5.17 -0.47 -8.03
N ALA A 396 5.79 -1.41 -8.76
CA ALA A 396 7.22 -1.68 -8.78
C ALA A 396 7.86 -1.95 -7.39
N PRO A 397 7.32 -2.90 -6.59
CA PRO A 397 7.90 -3.25 -5.29
C PRO A 397 9.36 -3.74 -5.40
N CYS A 398 9.73 -4.29 -6.55
CA CYS A 398 11.10 -4.67 -6.89
C CYS A 398 12.09 -3.49 -6.90
N GLU A 399 11.66 -2.28 -7.25
CA GLU A 399 12.49 -1.08 -7.16
C GLU A 399 12.67 -0.65 -5.71
N GLY A 400 11.61 -0.73 -4.90
CA GLY A 400 11.66 -0.48 -3.46
C GLY A 400 12.56 -1.45 -2.69
N SER A 401 12.72 -2.68 -3.20
CA SER A 401 13.65 -3.68 -2.63
C SER A 401 15.02 -3.70 -3.32
N CYS A 402 15.30 -2.82 -4.27
CA CYS A 402 16.59 -2.82 -4.96
C CYS A 402 17.72 -2.43 -3.99
N THR A 403 18.78 -3.22 -3.92
CA THR A 403 19.96 -2.96 -3.06
C THR A 403 20.58 -1.58 -3.31
N LEU A 404 20.52 -1.08 -4.55
CA LEU A 404 21.02 0.26 -4.89
C LEU A 404 20.24 1.34 -4.14
N GLY A 405 18.95 1.11 -3.87
CA GLY A 405 18.05 1.98 -3.11
C GLY A 405 18.52 2.29 -1.68
N ILE A 406 19.52 1.59 -1.16
CA ILE A 406 20.14 1.88 0.14
C ILE A 406 21.02 3.13 0.09
N ILE A 407 21.68 3.38 -1.06
CA ILE A 407 22.72 4.40 -1.20
C ILE A 407 22.47 5.40 -2.33
N ASP A 408 21.65 5.05 -3.32
CA ASP A 408 21.31 5.87 -4.49
C ASP A 408 19.90 5.49 -5.01
N ASP A 409 19.39 6.17 -6.04
CA ASP A 409 18.09 5.85 -6.61
C ASP A 409 18.09 4.44 -7.22
N PRO A 410 17.03 3.64 -7.02
CA PRO A 410 17.03 2.27 -7.48
C PRO A 410 16.98 2.21 -9.01
N VAL A 411 17.32 1.05 -9.57
CA VAL A 411 17.23 0.79 -11.01
C VAL A 411 15.77 0.95 -11.45
N SER A 412 15.52 1.56 -12.61
CA SER A 412 14.17 1.74 -13.19
C SER A 412 13.64 0.44 -13.82
N ILE A 413 13.55 -0.61 -13.00
CA ILE A 413 13.19 -1.99 -13.35
C ILE A 413 11.86 -2.03 -14.13
N LYS A 414 10.83 -1.31 -13.67
CA LYS A 414 9.52 -1.30 -14.32
C LYS A 414 9.58 -0.73 -15.74
N SER A 415 10.34 0.35 -15.92
CA SER A 415 10.54 1.00 -17.20
C SER A 415 11.29 0.11 -18.19
N ILE A 416 12.28 -0.65 -17.70
CA ILE A 416 13.02 -1.61 -18.52
C ILE A 416 12.12 -2.79 -18.91
N GLU A 417 11.35 -3.37 -17.98
CA GLU A 417 10.36 -4.42 -18.26
C GLU A 417 9.39 -4.00 -19.37
N LEU A 418 8.81 -2.81 -19.23
CA LEU A 418 7.89 -2.24 -20.21
C LEU A 418 8.55 -1.99 -21.58
N SER A 419 9.84 -1.68 -21.60
CA SER A 419 10.59 -1.47 -22.85
C SER A 419 10.87 -2.78 -23.58
N ILE A 420 11.21 -3.84 -22.84
CA ILE A 420 11.45 -5.18 -23.42
C ILE A 420 10.18 -5.68 -24.13
N ILE A 421 9.02 -5.61 -23.46
CA ILE A 421 7.79 -6.16 -24.02
C ILE A 421 7.24 -5.35 -25.19
N ASP A 422 7.31 -4.02 -25.14
CA ASP A 422 6.83 -3.19 -26.25
C ASP A 422 7.73 -3.38 -27.48
N LYS A 423 9.06 -3.49 -27.30
CA LYS A 423 9.98 -3.85 -28.39
C LYS A 423 9.70 -5.25 -28.95
N ALA A 424 9.34 -6.21 -28.11
CA ALA A 424 8.97 -7.54 -28.57
C ALA A 424 7.69 -7.56 -29.42
N TYR A 425 6.74 -6.65 -29.15
CA TYR A 425 5.58 -6.45 -30.02
C TYR A 425 5.95 -5.75 -31.33
N GLU A 426 6.75 -4.68 -31.27
CA GLU A 426 7.23 -3.95 -32.46
C GLU A 426 7.99 -4.85 -33.42
N MET A 427 8.88 -5.70 -32.89
CA MET A 427 9.69 -6.63 -33.67
C MET A 427 8.95 -7.94 -34.05
N GLY A 428 7.69 -8.09 -33.65
CA GLY A 428 6.88 -9.27 -33.96
C GLY A 428 7.32 -10.57 -33.26
N TRP A 429 8.07 -10.48 -32.17
CA TRP A 429 8.53 -11.64 -31.38
C TRP A 429 7.40 -12.24 -30.53
N MET A 430 6.49 -11.39 -30.05
CA MET A 430 5.32 -11.83 -29.29
C MET A 430 4.22 -12.34 -30.23
N LYS A 431 4.29 -13.63 -30.57
CA LYS A 431 3.37 -14.33 -31.48
C LYS A 431 2.62 -15.47 -30.76
N PRO A 432 1.44 -15.89 -31.26
CA PRO A 432 0.73 -17.07 -30.74
C PRO A 432 1.62 -18.32 -30.77
N GLN A 433 1.70 -19.02 -29.65
CA GLN A 433 2.40 -20.30 -29.50
C GLN A 433 1.43 -21.38 -29.01
N PRO A 434 0.56 -21.92 -29.89
CA PRO A 434 -0.33 -23.02 -29.49
C PRO A 434 0.49 -24.24 -29.06
N PRO A 435 0.02 -25.02 -28.06
CA PRO A 435 0.75 -26.18 -27.59
C PRO A 435 0.85 -27.25 -28.69
N PRO A 436 1.96 -28.00 -28.75
CA PRO A 436 2.20 -29.00 -29.78
C PRO A 436 1.28 -30.23 -29.67
N PHE A 437 0.70 -30.48 -28.50
CA PHE A 437 -0.26 -31.55 -28.28
C PHE A 437 -1.43 -31.07 -27.41
N ARG A 438 -2.56 -31.78 -27.51
CA ARG A 438 -3.72 -31.57 -26.64
C ARG A 438 -3.94 -32.79 -25.76
N THR A 439 -4.12 -32.54 -24.47
CA THR A 439 -4.56 -33.55 -23.51
C THR A 439 -6.09 -33.73 -23.60
N GLN A 440 -6.60 -34.79 -22.98
CA GLN A 440 -8.04 -35.06 -22.90
C GLN A 440 -8.80 -34.15 -21.91
N TYR A 441 -8.07 -33.41 -21.06
CA TYR A 441 -8.67 -32.60 -20.01
C TYR A 441 -9.22 -31.28 -20.55
N LYS A 442 -10.46 -30.98 -20.15
CA LYS A 442 -11.14 -29.71 -20.42
C LYS A 442 -11.24 -28.93 -19.12
N ILE A 443 -10.77 -27.69 -19.14
CA ILE A 443 -10.74 -26.83 -17.95
C ILE A 443 -11.65 -25.63 -18.18
N ALA A 444 -12.52 -25.36 -17.20
CA ALA A 444 -13.32 -24.16 -17.11
C ALA A 444 -12.68 -23.20 -16.09
N ILE A 445 -12.52 -21.93 -16.46
CA ILE A 445 -12.02 -20.87 -15.59
C ILE A 445 -13.11 -19.81 -15.49
N ILE A 446 -13.49 -19.44 -14.27
CA ILE A 446 -14.50 -18.42 -14.01
C ILE A 446 -13.80 -17.09 -13.73
N GLY A 447 -14.07 -16.10 -14.58
CA GLY A 447 -13.51 -14.75 -14.53
C GLY A 447 -12.29 -14.55 -15.43
N SER A 448 -12.26 -13.41 -16.14
CA SER A 448 -11.19 -13.06 -17.08
C SER A 448 -10.22 -11.98 -16.57
N GLY A 449 -10.14 -11.78 -15.26
CA GLY A 449 -9.11 -10.93 -14.66
C GLY A 449 -7.69 -11.50 -14.83
N PRO A 450 -6.65 -10.78 -14.40
CA PRO A 450 -5.25 -11.21 -14.56
C PRO A 450 -4.97 -12.63 -14.04
N ALA A 451 -5.57 -13.02 -12.90
CA ALA A 451 -5.43 -14.37 -12.35
C ALA A 451 -6.02 -15.44 -13.27
N GLY A 452 -7.26 -15.23 -13.76
CA GLY A 452 -7.93 -16.17 -14.67
C GLY A 452 -7.21 -16.29 -16.02
N LEU A 453 -6.72 -15.17 -16.56
CA LEU A 453 -5.93 -15.17 -17.79
C LEU A 453 -4.58 -15.88 -17.60
N ALA A 454 -3.89 -15.65 -16.49
CA ALA A 454 -2.60 -16.30 -16.21
C ALA A 454 -2.78 -17.82 -16.09
N ALA A 455 -3.81 -18.26 -15.35
CA ALA A 455 -4.16 -19.67 -15.25
C ALA A 455 -4.51 -20.25 -16.63
N ALA A 456 -5.28 -19.53 -17.44
CA ALA A 456 -5.65 -19.97 -18.78
C ALA A 456 -4.44 -20.16 -19.69
N ASP A 457 -3.51 -19.20 -19.68
CA ASP A 457 -2.27 -19.27 -20.46
C ASP A 457 -1.40 -20.47 -20.06
N GLN A 458 -1.16 -20.66 -18.75
CA GLN A 458 -0.35 -21.78 -18.25
C GLN A 458 -0.97 -23.14 -18.57
N LEU A 459 -2.27 -23.32 -18.30
CA LEU A 459 -2.97 -24.57 -18.57
C LEU A 459 -3.09 -24.87 -20.07
N ASN A 460 -3.25 -23.84 -20.91
CA ASN A 460 -3.23 -23.98 -22.35
C ASN A 460 -1.84 -24.43 -22.84
N LYS A 461 -0.76 -23.85 -22.32
CA LYS A 461 0.62 -24.27 -22.62
C LYS A 461 0.93 -25.71 -22.22
N MET A 462 0.30 -26.20 -21.14
CA MET A 462 0.36 -27.61 -20.73
C MET A 462 -0.42 -28.56 -21.66
N GLY A 463 -1.14 -28.03 -22.65
CA GLY A 463 -1.92 -28.79 -23.63
C GLY A 463 -3.36 -29.04 -23.24
N HIS A 464 -3.88 -28.45 -22.16
CA HIS A 464 -5.30 -28.59 -21.81
C HIS A 464 -6.19 -27.78 -22.75
N SER A 465 -7.46 -28.19 -22.88
CA SER A 465 -8.48 -27.41 -23.58
C SER A 465 -9.15 -26.45 -22.60
N VAL A 466 -8.87 -25.16 -22.71
CA VAL A 466 -9.30 -24.17 -21.71
C VAL A 466 -10.45 -23.31 -22.25
N SER A 467 -11.49 -23.14 -21.43
CA SER A 467 -12.58 -22.19 -21.66
C SER A 467 -12.67 -21.23 -20.48
N VAL A 468 -12.65 -19.93 -20.76
CA VAL A 468 -12.76 -18.85 -19.77
C VAL A 468 -14.14 -18.23 -19.89
N PHE A 469 -14.88 -18.21 -18.77
CA PHE A 469 -16.22 -17.65 -18.65
C PHE A 469 -16.12 -16.26 -18.02
N GLU A 470 -16.65 -15.25 -18.69
CA GLU A 470 -16.67 -13.87 -18.23
C GLU A 470 -18.11 -13.36 -18.16
N ARG A 471 -18.44 -12.67 -17.07
CA ARG A 471 -19.75 -12.06 -16.86
C ARG A 471 -19.92 -10.82 -17.72
N ALA A 472 -18.88 -10.01 -17.86
CA ALA A 472 -18.88 -8.83 -18.68
C ALA A 472 -18.89 -9.15 -20.19
N ASP A 473 -19.17 -8.14 -20.99
CA ASP A 473 -19.18 -8.21 -22.46
C ASP A 473 -17.78 -8.36 -23.07
N ARG A 474 -16.72 -8.00 -22.33
CA ARG A 474 -15.32 -8.07 -22.77
C ARG A 474 -14.41 -8.74 -21.74
N VAL A 475 -13.36 -9.36 -22.26
CA VAL A 475 -12.34 -10.11 -21.50
C VAL A 475 -11.31 -9.15 -20.91
N GLY A 476 -10.84 -9.41 -19.68
CA GLY A 476 -9.76 -8.68 -19.02
C GLY A 476 -10.09 -8.21 -17.60
N GLY A 477 -11.33 -8.41 -17.12
CA GLY A 477 -11.77 -7.98 -15.79
C GLY A 477 -11.45 -6.50 -15.53
N LEU A 478 -10.86 -6.19 -14.36
CA LEU A 478 -10.48 -4.82 -14.03
C LEU A 478 -9.38 -4.23 -14.93
N MET A 479 -8.59 -5.04 -15.64
CA MET A 479 -7.68 -4.48 -16.67
C MET A 479 -8.46 -3.87 -17.84
N MET A 480 -9.63 -4.42 -18.16
CA MET A 480 -10.52 -3.92 -19.20
C MET A 480 -11.40 -2.76 -18.72
N TYR A 481 -11.96 -2.85 -17.51
CA TYR A 481 -12.97 -1.89 -17.03
C TYR A 481 -12.53 -0.94 -15.90
N GLY A 482 -11.52 -1.32 -15.10
CA GLY A 482 -11.12 -0.57 -13.91
C GLY A 482 -9.88 0.32 -14.12
N VAL A 483 -8.82 -0.24 -14.69
CA VAL A 483 -7.61 0.53 -15.01
C VAL A 483 -7.97 1.55 -16.10
N PRO A 484 -7.59 2.83 -16.01
CA PRO A 484 -7.96 3.80 -17.02
C PRO A 484 -7.04 3.75 -18.26
N ASN A 485 -7.53 4.19 -19.41
CA ASN A 485 -6.82 4.08 -20.71
C ASN A 485 -5.43 4.72 -20.72
N MET A 486 -5.27 5.87 -20.06
CA MET A 486 -3.99 6.56 -20.01
C MET A 486 -2.87 5.79 -19.27
N LYS A 487 -3.23 4.75 -18.50
CA LYS A 487 -2.27 3.81 -17.89
C LYS A 487 -2.09 2.54 -18.71
N ALA A 488 -3.17 1.97 -19.24
CA ALA A 488 -3.13 0.78 -20.07
C ALA A 488 -4.30 0.80 -21.06
N ASP A 489 -3.97 0.92 -22.34
CA ASP A 489 -4.95 1.01 -23.43
C ASP A 489 -5.75 -0.30 -23.58
N LYS A 490 -7.06 -0.17 -23.81
CA LYS A 490 -7.96 -1.34 -23.86
C LYS A 490 -7.78 -2.16 -25.13
N MET A 491 -7.49 -1.51 -26.24
CA MET A 491 -7.38 -2.16 -27.53
C MET A 491 -5.95 -2.63 -27.78
N ASP A 492 -5.00 -1.71 -27.66
CA ASP A 492 -3.61 -1.96 -28.07
C ASP A 492 -2.84 -2.80 -27.05
N VAL A 493 -3.28 -2.85 -25.78
CA VAL A 493 -2.62 -3.63 -24.73
C VAL A 493 -3.47 -4.84 -24.32
N VAL A 494 -4.68 -4.60 -23.80
CA VAL A 494 -5.50 -5.68 -23.22
C VAL A 494 -6.09 -6.58 -24.32
N GLN A 495 -6.80 -6.00 -25.30
CA GLN A 495 -7.44 -6.78 -26.36
C GLN A 495 -6.41 -7.49 -27.23
N ARG A 496 -5.29 -6.83 -27.57
CA ARG A 496 -4.16 -7.45 -28.30
C ARG A 496 -3.66 -8.74 -27.65
N ARG A 497 -3.50 -8.75 -26.32
CA ARG A 497 -3.10 -9.97 -25.58
C ARG A 497 -4.18 -11.04 -25.62
N VAL A 498 -5.44 -10.67 -25.41
CA VAL A 498 -6.57 -11.60 -25.48
C VAL A 498 -6.66 -12.25 -26.87
N ASP A 499 -6.41 -11.50 -27.93
CA ASP A 499 -6.45 -12.02 -29.30
C ASP A 499 -5.33 -13.01 -29.60
N ILE A 500 -4.14 -12.82 -29.00
CA ILE A 500 -3.06 -13.81 -29.05
C ILE A 500 -3.51 -15.10 -28.35
N MET A 501 -4.04 -15.00 -27.14
CA MET A 501 -4.53 -16.15 -26.37
C MET A 501 -5.67 -16.91 -27.08
N LYS A 502 -6.56 -16.19 -27.77
CA LYS A 502 -7.59 -16.78 -28.65
C LYS A 502 -6.96 -17.58 -29.78
N LYS A 503 -5.94 -17.03 -30.45
CA LYS A 503 -5.20 -17.71 -31.52
C LYS A 503 -4.43 -18.93 -31.02
N GLU A 504 -4.05 -18.96 -29.74
CA GLU A 504 -3.42 -20.13 -29.08
C GLU A 504 -4.43 -21.23 -28.71
N GLY A 505 -5.72 -20.99 -28.93
CA GLY A 505 -6.80 -21.97 -28.77
C GLY A 505 -7.62 -21.83 -27.49
N ILE A 506 -7.42 -20.77 -26.70
CA ILE A 506 -8.24 -20.49 -25.51
C ILE A 506 -9.60 -19.96 -25.96
N LYS A 507 -10.68 -20.59 -25.46
CA LYS A 507 -12.05 -20.14 -25.74
C LYS A 507 -12.48 -19.14 -24.68
N PHE A 508 -12.99 -17.99 -25.11
CA PHE A 508 -13.57 -16.99 -24.22
C PHE A 508 -15.07 -16.91 -24.46
N LEU A 509 -15.84 -17.02 -23.38
CA LEU A 509 -17.30 -17.00 -23.38
C LEU A 509 -17.73 -15.80 -22.53
N THR A 510 -18.08 -14.70 -23.19
CA THR A 510 -18.49 -13.43 -22.56
C THR A 510 -20.00 -13.31 -22.47
N GLY A 511 -20.51 -12.58 -21.48
CA GLY A 511 -21.95 -12.44 -21.22
C GLY A 511 -22.66 -13.74 -20.82
N THR A 512 -21.93 -14.84 -20.72
CA THR A 512 -22.43 -16.19 -20.46
C THR A 512 -22.11 -16.70 -19.05
N ALA A 513 -21.48 -15.89 -18.18
CA ALA A 513 -21.41 -16.22 -16.76
C ALA A 513 -22.75 -15.88 -16.05
N GLY A 514 -23.86 -16.26 -16.68
CA GLY A 514 -25.12 -16.48 -15.98
C GLY A 514 -24.94 -17.70 -15.08
N HIS A 515 -25.28 -17.54 -13.81
CA HIS A 515 -25.51 -18.64 -12.86
C HIS A 515 -24.53 -19.82 -12.83
N VAL A 516 -23.20 -19.62 -12.90
CA VAL A 516 -22.27 -20.73 -12.60
C VAL A 516 -22.51 -21.21 -11.16
N GLY A 517 -23.22 -22.34 -11.00
CA GLY A 517 -23.72 -22.87 -9.72
C GLY A 517 -25.16 -22.51 -9.31
N GLY A 518 -25.98 -21.92 -10.19
CA GLY A 518 -27.41 -21.66 -9.97
C GLY A 518 -28.31 -22.72 -10.61
N ALA A 519 -29.54 -22.85 -10.13
CA ALA A 519 -30.52 -23.85 -10.58
C ALA A 519 -31.17 -23.49 -11.93
N SER A 520 -30.38 -23.19 -12.96
CA SER A 520 -30.87 -23.02 -14.32
C SER A 520 -30.56 -24.26 -15.17
N ASP A 521 -31.51 -24.64 -16.03
CA ASP A 521 -31.50 -25.87 -16.83
C ASP A 521 -30.43 -25.88 -17.97
N ASP A 522 -29.57 -24.87 -18.02
CA ASP A 522 -28.52 -24.68 -19.02
C ASP A 522 -27.15 -25.27 -18.62
N GLY A 523 -27.03 -25.80 -17.41
CA GLY A 523 -25.93 -26.71 -17.04
C GLY A 523 -24.54 -26.07 -16.95
N LEU A 524 -24.48 -24.80 -16.51
CA LEU A 524 -23.25 -24.15 -16.03
C LEU A 524 -23.43 -23.64 -14.60
#